data_AF-A0AAV9R5W9-F1
#
_entry.id   AF-A0AAV9R5W9-F1
#
_cell.length_a   1.000
_cell.length_b   1.000
_cell.length_c   1.000
_cell.angle_alpha   90.00
_cell.angle_beta   90.00
_cell.angle_gamma   90.00
#
_symmetry.space_group_name_H-M   'P 1'
#
loop_
_entity.id
_entity.type
_entity.pdbx_description
1 polymer ?
#
loop_
_entity_poly.entity_id
_entity_poly.type
_entity_poly.pdbx_seq_one_letter_code
_entity_poly.pdbx_strand_id
1 'polypeptide(L)'
;MPDCIFMLLKMDTEKTPPVDVEVSTENKDGAEAFTKVKSKKTQKRKREQSGVDMDTEESVAIKRPQFPPLSGDKLRGPDEMRKVAVPAHRYTPLKENWLKIFTPIVENLQLQVRFNLKTRNVEIKTCKETQDIGALTKAADFVKAFVLGFQVEDAMALIRLDELFLESFDVTDVKPLKGDHLSRAIGRIAGKGGKTKFTIENVTKTRIVLAETYAS
;
A
#
# COMPACT_ATOMS: atom_id res chain seq x y z
N MET A 1 27.44 -1.28 -13.10
CA MET A 1 27.98 -2.30 -12.19
C MET A 1 26.78 -3.04 -11.64
N PRO A 2 26.80 -4.38 -11.54
CA PRO A 2 25.64 -5.08 -11.03
C PRO A 2 25.64 -4.99 -9.50
N ASP A 3 24.81 -4.11 -8.98
CA ASP A 3 24.38 -4.18 -7.58
C ASP A 3 23.48 -5.41 -7.45
N CYS A 4 23.40 -6.09 -6.30
CA CYS A 4 22.53 -7.25 -6.16
C CYS A 4 21.48 -6.94 -5.11
N ILE A 5 20.22 -6.88 -5.54
CA ILE A 5 19.10 -6.71 -4.62
C ILE A 5 18.74 -8.08 -4.06
N PHE A 6 18.86 -8.20 -2.75
CA PHE A 6 18.19 -9.21 -1.98
C PHE A 6 16.77 -8.77 -1.73
N MET A 7 15.81 -9.59 -2.15
CA MET A 7 14.44 -9.40 -1.73
C MET A 7 13.99 -10.47 -0.78
N LEU A 8 13.43 -10.02 0.33
CA LEU A 8 12.94 -10.85 1.41
C LEU A 8 11.45 -10.63 1.55
N LEU A 9 10.70 -11.73 1.47
CA LEU A 9 9.32 -11.77 1.86
C LEU A 9 9.27 -12.15 3.35
N LYS A 10 9.07 -11.16 4.23
CA LYS A 10 9.00 -11.41 5.69
C LYS A 10 7.58 -11.59 6.13
N MET A 11 7.32 -12.74 6.76
CA MET A 11 6.15 -12.95 7.61
C MET A 11 6.47 -12.39 8.98
N ASP A 12 6.05 -11.16 9.27
CA ASP A 12 6.09 -10.64 10.63
C ASP A 12 4.90 -11.21 11.40
N THR A 13 4.98 -12.48 11.80
CA THR A 13 4.03 -13.04 12.77
C THR A 13 4.49 -12.68 14.18
N GLU A 14 4.45 -11.39 14.52
CA GLU A 14 4.39 -10.94 15.91
C GLU A 14 3.20 -9.99 16.09
N LYS A 15 2.00 -10.56 15.93
CA LYS A 15 0.84 -10.01 16.61
C LYS A 15 0.96 -10.36 18.09
N THR A 16 1.64 -9.51 18.84
CA THR A 16 1.41 -9.42 20.29
C THR A 16 -0.09 -9.18 20.48
N PRO A 17 -0.82 -10.02 21.23
CA PRO A 17 -2.21 -9.72 21.54
C PRO A 17 -2.24 -8.44 22.39
N PRO A 18 -3.22 -7.53 22.20
CA PRO A 18 -3.52 -6.59 23.27
C PRO A 18 -3.96 -7.43 24.47
N VAL A 19 -3.13 -7.46 25.51
CA VAL A 19 -3.53 -7.98 26.81
C VAL A 19 -4.46 -6.92 27.39
N ASP A 20 -5.76 -7.07 27.13
CA ASP A 20 -6.80 -6.37 27.85
C ASP A 20 -6.78 -6.88 29.29
N VAL A 21 -6.09 -6.15 30.17
CA VAL A 21 -6.19 -6.34 31.60
C VAL A 21 -7.53 -5.74 32.04
N GLU A 22 -8.55 -6.60 32.10
CA GLU A 22 -9.80 -6.34 32.78
C GLU A 22 -9.53 -6.15 34.29
N VAL A 23 -9.58 -4.90 34.76
CA VAL A 23 -9.73 -4.59 36.18
C VAL A 23 -11.22 -4.46 36.47
N SER A 24 -11.78 -5.46 37.14
CA SER A 24 -13.09 -5.40 37.76
C SER A 24 -12.98 -5.04 39.24
N THR A 25 -13.49 -3.88 39.64
CA THR A 25 -14.06 -3.66 40.97
C THR A 25 -15.20 -2.64 40.87
N GLU A 26 -16.37 -3.04 41.34
CA GLU A 26 -17.64 -2.30 41.48
C GLU A 26 -17.45 -1.05 42.39
N ASN A 27 -18.28 0.01 42.44
CA ASN A 27 -19.73 0.12 42.32
C ASN A 27 -20.19 1.61 42.39
N LYS A 28 -21.42 1.87 41.91
CA LYS A 28 -22.42 2.92 42.27
C LYS A 28 -22.64 4.23 41.45
N ASP A 29 -23.86 4.24 40.89
CA ASP A 29 -24.90 5.27 40.88
C ASP A 29 -24.81 6.50 39.97
N GLY A 30 -25.82 6.61 39.09
CA GLY A 30 -26.12 7.84 38.36
C GLY A 30 -26.89 7.59 37.06
N ALA A 31 -28.16 7.19 37.14
CA ALA A 31 -29.05 7.16 35.99
C ALA A 31 -29.33 8.59 35.53
N GLU A 32 -29.05 8.93 34.26
CA GLU A 32 -29.78 9.97 33.55
C GLU A 32 -29.67 9.80 32.02
N ALA A 33 -30.84 9.78 31.38
CA ALA A 33 -31.07 9.44 29.99
C ALA A 33 -30.61 10.54 29.03
N PHE A 34 -29.86 10.16 28.00
CA PHE A 34 -29.37 11.08 26.96
C PHE A 34 -30.54 11.53 26.07
N THR A 35 -30.98 12.78 26.25
CA THR A 35 -32.13 13.35 25.55
C THR A 35 -31.70 13.96 24.21
N LYS A 36 -32.25 13.45 23.10
CA LYS A 36 -31.98 13.89 21.73
C LYS A 36 -32.69 15.23 21.43
N VAL A 37 -31.95 16.32 21.35
CA VAL A 37 -32.53 17.66 21.10
C VAL A 37 -32.69 17.92 19.60
N LYS A 38 -33.95 18.14 19.16
CA LYS A 38 -34.30 18.61 17.81
C LYS A 38 -33.86 20.07 17.62
N SER A 39 -33.20 20.37 16.50
CA SER A 39 -32.79 21.74 16.16
C SER A 39 -34.00 22.63 15.85
N LYS A 40 -34.23 23.66 16.68
CA LYS A 40 -35.19 24.73 16.43
C LYS A 40 -34.47 25.97 15.90
N LYS A 41 -34.97 26.43 14.75
CA LYS A 41 -34.72 27.72 14.06
C LYS A 41 -34.57 28.86 15.08
N THR A 42 -33.39 29.48 15.16
CA THR A 42 -33.17 30.68 16.00
C THR A 42 -33.25 31.95 15.16
N GLN A 43 -34.02 32.89 15.70
CA GLN A 43 -34.43 34.16 15.12
C GLN A 43 -33.30 35.20 15.12
N LYS A 44 -33.35 36.02 14.08
CA LYS A 44 -32.63 37.26 13.79
C LYS A 44 -32.59 38.21 15.00
N ARG A 45 -31.40 38.48 15.55
CA ARG A 45 -31.16 39.63 16.45
C ARG A 45 -30.57 40.79 15.67
N LYS A 46 -31.36 41.87 15.59
CA LYS A 46 -31.01 43.21 15.12
C LYS A 46 -30.21 43.91 16.23
N ARG A 47 -29.03 44.45 15.95
CA ARG A 47 -28.29 45.34 16.85
C ARG A 47 -28.00 46.65 16.12
N GLU A 48 -28.33 47.75 16.78
CA GLU A 48 -28.26 49.12 16.31
C GLU A 48 -26.84 49.70 16.35
N GLN A 49 -26.71 50.83 15.67
CA GLN A 49 -25.55 51.44 15.07
C GLN A 49 -24.90 52.48 15.98
N SER A 50 -23.58 52.40 16.13
CA SER A 50 -22.66 53.46 16.58
C SER A 50 -21.32 53.08 15.93
N GLY A 51 -20.69 53.82 15.03
CA GLY A 51 -20.59 55.27 14.92
C GLY A 51 -19.12 55.63 15.10
N VAL A 52 -18.26 55.24 14.15
CA VAL A 52 -16.89 55.75 14.00
C VAL A 52 -16.53 55.72 12.52
N ASP A 53 -16.33 56.91 11.95
CA ASP A 53 -15.88 57.18 10.59
C ASP A 53 -14.39 56.87 10.40
N MET A 54 -14.06 56.21 9.29
CA MET A 54 -12.77 56.35 8.62
C MET A 54 -12.95 56.10 7.11
N ASP A 55 -12.99 57.18 6.34
CA ASP A 55 -12.93 57.20 4.89
C ASP A 55 -11.51 56.83 4.42
N THR A 56 -11.36 55.80 3.58
CA THR A 56 -10.51 55.81 2.37
C THR A 56 -10.90 54.63 1.46
N GLU A 57 -11.01 54.93 0.18
CA GLU A 57 -11.49 54.13 -0.95
C GLU A 57 -10.71 52.82 -1.17
N GLU A 58 -11.38 51.66 -1.17
CA GLU A 58 -11.25 50.61 -2.20
C GLU A 58 -12.24 49.46 -1.96
N SER A 59 -13.03 49.17 -2.99
CA SER A 59 -14.05 48.11 -3.00
C SER A 59 -13.41 46.72 -3.08
N VAL A 60 -13.34 45.98 -1.97
CA VAL A 60 -13.16 44.52 -2.05
C VAL A 60 -14.11 43.81 -1.10
N ALA A 61 -15.29 43.49 -1.62
CA ALA A 61 -16.22 42.57 -0.99
C ALA A 61 -15.51 41.22 -0.77
N ILE A 62 -15.13 40.92 0.47
CA ILE A 62 -14.63 39.60 0.87
C ILE A 62 -15.82 38.63 0.80
N LYS A 63 -16.07 38.11 -0.40
CA LYS A 63 -17.03 37.04 -0.65
C LYS A 63 -16.53 35.80 0.10
N ARG A 64 -17.21 35.42 1.19
CA ARG A 64 -16.99 34.10 1.79
C ARG A 64 -17.11 33.04 0.69
N PRO A 65 -16.14 32.15 0.52
CA PRO A 65 -16.22 31.11 -0.49
C PRO A 65 -17.42 30.21 -0.19
N GLN A 66 -18.41 30.25 -1.08
CA GLN A 66 -19.57 29.38 -1.03
C GLN A 66 -19.17 28.04 -1.65
N PHE A 67 -18.98 27.01 -0.83
CA PHE A 67 -18.73 25.66 -1.31
C PHE A 67 -20.07 24.99 -1.66
N PRO A 68 -20.39 24.76 -2.94
CA PRO A 68 -21.58 24.00 -3.30
C PRO A 68 -21.49 22.57 -2.74
N PRO A 69 -22.61 21.98 -2.27
CA PRO A 69 -22.62 20.62 -1.76
C PRO A 69 -22.18 19.66 -2.88
N LEU A 70 -21.07 18.96 -2.66
CA LEU A 70 -20.56 17.95 -3.56
C LEU A 70 -21.61 16.83 -3.70
N SER A 71 -22.05 16.54 -4.93
CA SER A 71 -22.88 15.37 -5.22
C SER A 71 -22.19 14.11 -4.71
N GLY A 72 -22.91 13.22 -4.03
CA GLY A 72 -22.34 12.04 -3.37
C GLY A 72 -21.58 11.08 -4.29
N ASP A 73 -21.77 11.18 -5.61
CA ASP A 73 -20.99 10.42 -6.59
C ASP A 73 -19.54 10.93 -6.73
N LYS A 74 -19.26 12.18 -6.33
CA LYS A 74 -17.90 12.73 -6.17
C LYS A 74 -17.30 12.48 -4.78
N LEU A 75 -18.04 11.89 -3.85
CA LEU A 75 -17.52 11.42 -2.55
C LEU A 75 -16.95 10.01 -2.62
N ARG A 76 -17.33 9.21 -3.63
CA ARG A 76 -16.52 8.06 -4.05
C ARG A 76 -15.29 8.65 -4.73
N GLY A 77 -14.13 8.47 -4.10
CA GLY A 77 -12.86 9.03 -4.56
C GLY A 77 -12.57 8.69 -6.04
N PRO A 78 -11.66 9.44 -6.68
CA PRO A 78 -11.27 9.17 -8.06
C PRO A 78 -10.83 7.71 -8.23
N ASP A 79 -11.20 7.07 -9.34
CA ASP A 79 -10.72 5.74 -9.71
C ASP A 79 -9.19 5.73 -9.61
N GLU A 80 -8.67 5.04 -8.60
CA GLU A 80 -7.25 5.02 -8.33
C GLU A 80 -6.59 4.02 -9.28
N MET A 81 -5.66 4.55 -10.09
CA MET A 81 -4.97 3.78 -11.11
C MET A 81 -3.49 3.70 -10.75
N ARG A 82 -2.98 2.48 -10.63
CA ARG A 82 -1.57 2.23 -10.38
C ARG A 82 -0.93 1.50 -11.55
N LYS A 83 0.26 1.95 -11.95
CA LYS A 83 1.01 1.36 -13.06
C LYS A 83 2.30 0.76 -12.54
N VAL A 84 2.59 -0.47 -12.95
CA VAL A 84 3.83 -1.18 -12.64
C VAL A 84 4.55 -1.47 -13.94
N ALA A 85 5.79 -0.99 -14.06
CA ALA A 85 6.64 -1.27 -15.21
C ALA A 85 7.23 -2.68 -15.12
N VAL A 86 7.24 -3.41 -16.23
CA VAL A 86 7.79 -4.77 -16.28
C VAL A 86 9.08 -4.77 -17.11
N PRO A 87 10.22 -5.27 -16.57
CA PRO A 87 11.49 -5.43 -17.29
C PRO A 87 11.45 -6.44 -18.43
N ALA A 88 12.27 -6.24 -19.46
CA ALA A 88 12.30 -7.05 -20.70
C ALA A 88 12.50 -8.56 -20.45
N HIS A 89 13.36 -8.92 -19.50
CA HIS A 89 13.67 -10.32 -19.17
C HIS A 89 12.48 -11.07 -18.53
N ARG A 90 11.46 -10.37 -18.04
CA ARG A 90 10.30 -10.94 -17.36
C ARG A 90 9.02 -10.98 -18.21
N TYR A 91 9.09 -10.62 -19.50
CA TYR A 91 7.92 -10.64 -20.40
C TYR A 91 7.38 -12.04 -20.65
N THR A 92 8.27 -12.95 -21.05
CA THR A 92 7.92 -14.34 -21.37
C THR A 92 7.23 -15.03 -20.19
N PRO A 93 7.78 -15.00 -18.96
CA PRO A 93 7.12 -15.63 -17.82
C PRO A 93 5.82 -14.92 -17.41
N LEU A 94 5.70 -13.59 -17.62
CA LEU A 94 4.47 -12.87 -17.34
C LEU A 94 3.33 -13.32 -18.27
N LYS A 95 3.61 -13.47 -19.56
CA LYS A 95 2.60 -13.86 -20.56
C LYS A 95 2.12 -15.29 -20.32
N GLU A 96 3.03 -16.22 -20.02
CA GLU A 96 2.69 -17.62 -19.73
C GLU A 96 1.87 -17.77 -18.46
N ASN A 97 2.22 -17.03 -17.40
CA ASN A 97 1.56 -17.12 -16.10
C ASN A 97 0.46 -16.08 -15.91
N TRP A 98 0.08 -15.32 -16.95
CA TRP A 98 -0.88 -14.21 -16.85
C TRP A 98 -2.20 -14.67 -16.25
N LEU A 99 -2.70 -15.84 -16.67
CA LEU A 99 -3.92 -16.47 -16.14
C LEU A 99 -3.86 -16.61 -14.62
N LYS A 100 -2.75 -17.13 -14.09
CA LYS A 100 -2.57 -17.32 -12.65
C LYS A 100 -2.42 -16.02 -11.87
N ILE A 101 -2.03 -14.94 -12.54
CA ILE A 101 -1.84 -13.61 -11.94
C ILE A 101 -3.15 -12.83 -11.92
N PHE A 102 -3.89 -12.77 -13.03
CA PHE A 102 -5.10 -11.95 -13.08
C PHE A 102 -6.27 -12.55 -12.30
N THR A 103 -6.40 -13.89 -12.27
CA THR A 103 -7.48 -14.58 -11.55
C THR A 103 -7.58 -14.16 -10.08
N PRO A 104 -6.52 -14.28 -9.25
CA PRO A 104 -6.62 -13.88 -7.84
C PRO A 104 -6.83 -12.38 -7.64
N ILE A 105 -6.42 -11.52 -8.59
CA ILE A 105 -6.62 -10.08 -8.50
C ILE A 105 -8.09 -9.71 -8.78
N VAL A 106 -8.71 -10.34 -9.78
CA VAL A 106 -10.11 -10.06 -10.14
C VAL A 106 -11.07 -10.71 -9.16
N GLU A 107 -10.81 -11.95 -8.73
CA GLU A 107 -11.73 -12.70 -7.87
C GLU A 107 -11.70 -12.24 -6.42
N ASN A 108 -10.50 -12.07 -5.82
CA ASN A 108 -10.40 -11.75 -4.40
C ASN A 108 -10.52 -10.25 -4.12
N LEU A 109 -9.98 -9.42 -5.01
CA LEU A 109 -9.83 -7.97 -4.79
C LEU A 109 -10.80 -7.14 -5.67
N GLN A 110 -11.48 -7.76 -6.64
CA GLN A 110 -12.42 -7.10 -7.56
C GLN A 110 -11.82 -5.89 -8.28
N LEU A 111 -10.54 -6.00 -8.66
CA LEU A 111 -9.80 -4.97 -9.38
C LEU A 111 -9.77 -5.27 -10.88
N GLN A 112 -9.75 -4.21 -11.69
CA GLN A 112 -9.52 -4.32 -13.13
C GLN A 112 -8.02 -4.25 -13.43
N VAL A 113 -7.49 -5.28 -14.08
CA VAL A 113 -6.09 -5.32 -14.51
C VAL A 113 -6.01 -5.35 -16.03
N ARG A 114 -5.12 -4.53 -16.60
CA ARG A 114 -4.81 -4.51 -18.03
C ARG A 114 -3.30 -4.55 -18.23
N PHE A 115 -2.86 -5.29 -19.24
CA PHE A 115 -1.47 -5.29 -19.63
C PHE A 115 -1.29 -4.61 -20.98
N ASN A 116 -0.52 -3.53 -21.01
CA ASN A 116 -0.21 -2.83 -22.25
C ASN A 116 1.12 -3.35 -22.82
N LEU A 117 1.05 -4.11 -23.91
CA LEU A 117 2.22 -4.71 -24.55
C LEU A 117 3.17 -3.68 -25.17
N LYS A 118 2.67 -2.49 -25.57
CA LYS A 118 3.50 -1.45 -26.21
C LYS A 118 4.34 -0.71 -25.19
N THR A 119 3.69 -0.20 -24.13
CA THR A 119 4.35 0.57 -23.07
C THR A 119 4.89 -0.30 -21.97
N ARG A 120 4.68 -1.63 -22.03
CA ARG A 120 5.35 -2.57 -21.15
C ARG A 120 4.98 -2.40 -19.67
N ASN A 121 3.74 -1.96 -19.46
CA ASN A 121 3.19 -1.61 -18.15
C ASN A 121 1.94 -2.43 -17.83
N VAL A 122 1.87 -2.91 -16.60
CA VAL A 122 0.64 -3.46 -16.00
C VAL A 122 -0.10 -2.31 -15.34
N GLU A 123 -1.36 -2.13 -15.73
CA GLU A 123 -2.25 -1.10 -15.23
C GLU A 123 -3.33 -1.75 -14.37
N ILE A 124 -3.42 -1.32 -13.12
CA ILE A 124 -4.41 -1.79 -12.14
C ILE A 124 -5.34 -0.62 -11.84
N LYS A 125 -6.64 -0.88 -11.90
CA LYS A 125 -7.71 0.08 -11.64
C LYS A 125 -8.68 -0.47 -10.61
N THR A 126 -9.10 0.38 -9.69
CA THR A 126 -10.19 0.08 -8.75
C THR A 126 -11.54 0.10 -9.46
N CYS A 127 -12.48 -0.73 -9.00
CA CYS A 127 -13.86 -0.74 -9.46
C CYS A 127 -14.80 -0.29 -8.35
N LYS A 128 -16.06 -0.01 -8.70
CA LYS A 128 -17.08 0.35 -7.71
C LYS A 128 -17.39 -0.76 -6.69
N GLU A 129 -17.04 -2.00 -7.02
CA GLU A 129 -17.23 -3.20 -6.19
C GLU A 129 -16.11 -3.38 -5.15
N THR A 130 -14.94 -2.76 -5.35
CA THR A 130 -13.81 -2.86 -4.42
C THR A 130 -14.18 -2.22 -3.07
N GLN A 131 -14.19 -3.04 -2.01
CA GLN A 131 -14.55 -2.60 -0.65
C GLN A 131 -13.34 -2.18 0.19
N ASP A 132 -12.15 -2.70 -0.12
CA ASP A 132 -10.92 -2.45 0.63
C ASP A 132 -10.02 -1.43 -0.07
N ILE A 133 -9.59 -0.41 0.69
CA ILE A 133 -8.67 0.63 0.24
C ILE A 133 -7.26 0.05 0.05
N GLY A 134 -6.89 -0.97 0.85
CA GLY A 134 -5.60 -1.67 0.77
C GLY A 134 -5.50 -2.68 -0.38
N ALA A 135 -6.59 -2.94 -1.10
CA ALA A 135 -6.60 -3.93 -2.18
C ALA A 135 -5.67 -3.53 -3.34
N LEU A 136 -5.64 -2.24 -3.67
CA LEU A 136 -4.83 -1.72 -4.78
C LEU A 136 -3.33 -1.84 -4.48
N THR A 137 -2.91 -1.58 -3.23
CA THR A 137 -1.52 -1.72 -2.81
C THR A 137 -1.11 -3.18 -2.81
N LYS A 138 -1.93 -4.09 -2.26
CA LYS A 138 -1.67 -5.55 -2.30
C LYS A 138 -1.52 -6.06 -3.74
N ALA A 139 -2.41 -5.65 -4.64
CA ALA A 139 -2.31 -6.03 -6.05
C ALA A 139 -1.05 -5.45 -6.73
N ALA A 140 -0.68 -4.21 -6.41
CA ALA A 140 0.55 -3.60 -6.91
C ALA A 140 1.79 -4.33 -6.39
N ASP A 141 1.82 -4.69 -5.11
CA ASP A 141 2.93 -5.41 -4.48
C ASP A 141 3.02 -6.85 -4.98
N PHE A 142 1.90 -7.51 -5.25
CA PHE A 142 1.86 -8.82 -5.90
C PHE A 142 2.50 -8.79 -7.30
N VAL A 143 2.10 -7.83 -8.15
CA VAL A 143 2.70 -7.66 -9.49
C VAL A 143 4.18 -7.28 -9.38
N LYS A 144 4.53 -6.42 -8.41
CA LYS A 144 5.91 -6.04 -8.15
C LYS A 144 6.75 -7.25 -7.72
N ALA A 145 6.28 -8.08 -6.79
CA ALA A 145 6.96 -9.32 -6.38
C ALA A 145 7.20 -10.24 -7.58
N PHE A 146 6.21 -10.40 -8.46
CA PHE A 146 6.38 -11.18 -9.67
C PHE A 146 7.42 -10.55 -10.63
N VAL A 147 7.45 -9.23 -10.77
CA VAL A 147 8.47 -8.54 -11.58
C VAL A 147 9.88 -8.80 -11.04
N LEU A 148 10.01 -8.85 -9.72
CA LEU A 148 11.28 -8.96 -9.02
C LEU A 148 11.89 -10.35 -9.02
N GLY A 149 11.13 -11.37 -9.40
CA GLY A 149 11.67 -12.71 -9.60
C GLY A 149 10.91 -13.82 -8.89
N PHE A 150 10.02 -13.48 -7.96
CA PHE A 150 9.30 -14.46 -7.16
C PHE A 150 8.41 -15.36 -8.02
N GLN A 151 8.19 -16.58 -7.53
CA GLN A 151 7.22 -17.48 -8.11
C GLN A 151 5.80 -16.97 -7.83
N VAL A 152 4.86 -17.29 -8.72
CA VAL A 152 3.45 -16.88 -8.56
C VAL A 152 2.87 -17.47 -7.27
N GLU A 153 3.24 -18.70 -6.93
CA GLU A 153 2.79 -19.38 -5.70
C GLU A 153 3.21 -18.64 -4.43
N ASP A 154 4.45 -18.15 -4.39
CA ASP A 154 4.95 -17.36 -3.26
C ASP A 154 4.29 -15.98 -3.20
N ALA A 155 4.11 -15.33 -4.35
CA ALA A 155 3.48 -14.04 -4.43
C ALA A 155 2.00 -14.09 -4.00
N MET A 156 1.28 -15.21 -4.23
CA MET A 156 -0.11 -15.35 -3.78
C MET A 156 -0.27 -15.22 -2.26
N ALA A 157 0.79 -15.48 -1.48
CA ALA A 157 0.77 -15.27 -0.04
C ALA A 157 0.51 -13.80 0.33
N LEU A 158 0.98 -12.84 -0.48
CA LEU A 158 0.76 -11.39 -0.27
C LEU A 158 -0.72 -10.99 -0.35
N ILE A 159 -1.52 -11.71 -1.13
CA ILE A 159 -2.97 -11.45 -1.25
C ILE A 159 -3.73 -12.10 -0.09
N ARG A 160 -3.22 -13.23 0.42
CA ARG A 160 -3.86 -14.01 1.48
C ARG A 160 -3.61 -13.44 2.88
N LEU A 161 -2.42 -12.89 3.10
CA LEU A 161 -1.94 -12.42 4.40
C LEU A 161 -1.45 -10.99 4.27
N ASP A 162 -2.01 -10.11 5.09
CA ASP A 162 -1.75 -8.67 5.04
C ASP A 162 -0.47 -8.25 5.79
N GLU A 163 0.08 -9.14 6.61
CA GLU A 163 1.27 -8.92 7.45
C GLU A 163 2.57 -9.33 6.74
N LEU A 164 2.54 -9.37 5.41
CA LEU A 164 3.66 -9.82 4.59
C LEU A 164 4.22 -8.65 3.80
N PHE A 165 5.51 -8.37 3.98
CA PHE A 165 6.18 -7.24 3.36
C PHE A 165 7.24 -7.70 2.36
N LEU A 166 7.44 -6.87 1.34
CA LEU A 166 8.52 -7.01 0.38
C LEU A 166 9.62 -6.03 0.76
N GLU A 167 10.74 -6.58 1.21
CA GLU A 167 11.92 -5.81 1.58
C GLU A 167 13.00 -5.99 0.52
N SER A 168 13.73 -4.92 0.19
CA SER A 168 14.80 -4.93 -0.81
C SER A 168 16.07 -4.31 -0.25
N PHE A 169 17.20 -5.02 -0.35
CA PHE A 169 18.48 -4.57 0.18
C PHE A 169 19.61 -4.81 -0.79
N ASP A 170 20.53 -3.84 -0.85
CA ASP A 170 21.79 -4.01 -1.54
C ASP A 170 22.89 -4.43 -0.57
N VAL A 171 23.76 -5.34 -1.02
CA VAL A 171 24.89 -5.83 -0.21
C VAL A 171 25.85 -4.69 0.18
N THR A 172 25.92 -3.65 -0.66
CA THR A 172 26.76 -2.46 -0.45
C THR A 172 26.30 -1.59 0.72
N ASP A 173 25.01 -1.61 1.06
CA ASP A 173 24.45 -0.77 2.14
C ASP A 173 24.95 -1.23 3.51
N VAL A 174 25.15 -2.54 3.67
CA VAL A 174 25.66 -3.14 4.91
C VAL A 174 27.18 -3.01 5.00
N LYS A 175 27.86 -3.18 3.86
CA LYS A 175 29.31 -3.05 3.76
C LYS A 175 29.71 -2.65 2.35
N PRO A 176 30.49 -1.57 2.16
CA PRO A 176 31.01 -1.21 0.85
C PRO A 176 32.04 -2.25 0.40
N LEU A 177 31.61 -3.16 -0.47
CA LEU A 177 32.44 -4.20 -1.08
C LEU A 177 32.62 -3.89 -2.56
N LYS A 178 33.81 -4.19 -3.11
CA LYS A 178 34.13 -3.95 -4.53
C LYS A 178 34.64 -5.23 -5.18
N GLY A 179 34.30 -5.41 -6.46
CA GLY A 179 34.81 -6.48 -7.32
C GLY A 179 34.65 -7.89 -6.73
N ASP A 180 35.75 -8.63 -6.63
CA ASP A 180 35.79 -10.03 -6.20
C ASP A 180 35.24 -10.28 -4.79
N HIS A 181 35.26 -9.27 -3.93
CA HIS A 181 34.69 -9.40 -2.59
C HIS A 181 33.15 -9.46 -2.62
N LEU A 182 32.51 -8.75 -3.57
CA LEU A 182 31.06 -8.75 -3.73
C LEU A 182 30.58 -10.10 -4.27
N SER A 183 31.19 -10.59 -5.34
CA SER A 183 30.83 -11.89 -5.94
C SER A 183 31.06 -13.05 -4.96
N ARG A 184 32.14 -13.00 -4.17
CA ARG A 184 32.40 -14.00 -3.12
C ARG A 184 31.39 -13.91 -1.97
N ALA A 185 30.94 -12.72 -1.59
CA ALA A 185 29.89 -12.56 -0.58
C ALA A 185 28.56 -13.16 -1.06
N ILE A 186 28.13 -12.84 -2.29
CA ILE A 186 26.93 -13.41 -2.92
C ILE A 186 27.02 -14.93 -2.99
N GLY A 187 28.18 -15.47 -3.41
CA GLY A 187 28.42 -16.91 -3.48
C GLY A 187 28.33 -17.62 -2.13
N ARG A 188 28.70 -16.96 -1.02
CA ARG A 188 28.55 -17.50 0.34
C ARG A 188 27.10 -17.50 0.80
N ILE A 189 26.31 -16.48 0.45
CA ILE A 189 24.90 -16.40 0.82
C ILE A 189 24.07 -17.42 0.04
N ALA A 190 24.31 -17.57 -1.26
CA ALA A 190 23.70 -18.63 -2.06
C ALA A 190 24.13 -20.02 -1.55
N GLY A 191 25.43 -20.19 -1.27
CA GLY A 191 26.03 -21.49 -0.98
C GLY A 191 26.09 -22.39 -2.21
N LYS A 192 26.68 -23.57 -2.06
CA LYS A 192 26.80 -24.54 -3.16
C LYS A 192 25.40 -25.01 -3.59
N GLY A 193 24.99 -24.63 -4.80
CA GLY A 193 23.68 -25.00 -5.36
C GLY A 193 22.49 -24.42 -4.62
N GLY A 194 22.64 -23.26 -3.94
CA GLY A 194 21.54 -22.62 -3.22
C GLY A 194 21.23 -23.22 -1.85
N LYS A 195 22.00 -24.22 -1.37
CA LYS A 195 21.71 -24.92 -0.10
C LYS A 195 21.60 -23.97 1.09
N THR A 196 22.52 -23.03 1.22
CA THR A 196 22.52 -22.06 2.33
C THR A 196 21.29 -21.15 2.24
N LYS A 197 20.97 -20.65 1.05
CA LYS A 197 19.74 -19.88 0.78
C LYS A 197 18.49 -20.66 1.21
N PHE A 198 18.35 -21.91 0.79
CA PHE A 198 17.21 -22.75 1.17
C PHE A 198 17.14 -23.03 2.67
N THR A 199 18.27 -23.22 3.34
CA THR A 199 18.29 -23.36 4.80
C THR A 199 17.79 -22.09 5.48
N ILE A 200 18.23 -20.91 5.03
CA ILE A 200 17.78 -19.63 5.60
C ILE A 200 16.28 -19.44 5.35
N GLU A 201 15.79 -19.70 4.14
CA GLU A 201 14.37 -19.63 3.79
C GLU A 201 13.51 -20.51 4.70
N ASN A 202 13.93 -21.76 4.95
CA ASN A 202 13.17 -22.68 5.79
C ASN A 202 13.21 -22.31 7.28
N VAL A 203 14.35 -21.84 7.79
CA VAL A 203 14.50 -21.45 9.20
C VAL A 203 13.71 -20.19 9.50
N THR A 204 13.81 -19.18 8.63
CA THR A 204 13.17 -17.87 8.83
C THR A 204 11.74 -17.81 8.27
N LYS A 205 11.30 -18.87 7.58
CA LYS A 205 10.02 -18.91 6.84
C LYS A 205 9.86 -17.73 5.89
N THR A 206 10.95 -17.36 5.23
CA THR A 206 10.97 -16.29 4.25
C THR A 206 11.23 -16.84 2.85
N ARG A 207 10.87 -16.07 1.83
CA ARG A 207 11.29 -16.35 0.46
C ARG A 207 12.31 -15.32 0.03
N ILE A 208 13.45 -15.79 -0.48
CA ILE A 208 14.55 -14.94 -0.89
C ILE A 208 14.74 -15.06 -2.40
N VAL A 209 14.88 -13.92 -3.08
CA VAL A 209 15.34 -13.88 -4.47
C VAL A 209 16.68 -13.17 -4.52
N LEU A 210 17.64 -13.83 -5.19
CA LEU A 210 18.93 -13.26 -5.52
C LEU A 210 18.84 -12.74 -6.94
N ALA A 211 18.79 -11.42 -7.11
CA ALA A 211 18.80 -10.80 -8.42
C ALA A 211 20.07 -9.97 -8.60
N GLU A 212 20.70 -10.14 -9.76
CA GLU A 212 21.68 -9.18 -10.26
C GLU A 212 20.90 -7.99 -10.81
N THR A 213 21.18 -6.79 -10.31
CA THR A 213 20.53 -5.58 -10.82
C THR A 213 20.99 -5.35 -12.24
N TYR A 214 20.03 -5.36 -13.13
CA TYR A 214 20.08 -4.54 -14.32
C TYR A 214 19.40 -3.24 -13.91
N ALA A 215 20.18 -2.32 -13.32
CA ALA A 215 19.74 -0.95 -13.23
C ALA A 215 19.25 -0.52 -14.62
N SER A 216 18.05 0.06 -14.65
CA SER A 216 17.41 0.56 -15.87
C SER A 216 18.28 1.62 -16.55
#